data_AF-T0QEQ2-F1
#
_entry.id   AF-T0QEQ2-F1
#
_cell.length_a   1.000
_cell.length_b   1.000
_cell.length_c   1.000
_cell.angle_alpha   90.00
_cell.angle_beta   90.00
_cell.angle_gamma   90.00
#
_symmetry.space_group_name_H-M   'P 1'
#
loop_
_entity.id
_entity.type
_entity.pdbx_description
1 polymer ?
#
loop_
_entity_poly.entity_id
_entity_poly.type
_entity_poly.pdbx_seq_one_letter_code
_entity_poly.pdbx_strand_id
1 'polypeptide(L)'
;MSDYESDEEFVLPPGFEVATGGAITKAALDGDRELWLFRVPKDMDASALHGLNMKLPKEKNGSLHVPVTVNGSTKSYALKSQDLSLCQQLVNIVPDAINSKTFVPGKPFARSFSLVETIEIPTKTTVVATSATEPAKKKKKTATAEPVVVDAEPVKKKKSKKVAA
;
A
#
# COMPACT_ATOMS: atom_id res chain seq x y z
N MET A 1 52.39 2.07 -4.87
CA MET A 1 51.19 1.70 -4.09
C MET A 1 51.16 0.19 -4.03
N SER A 2 50.59 -0.40 -2.99
CA SER A 2 50.74 -1.84 -2.70
C SER A 2 49.86 -2.72 -3.59
N ASP A 3 50.49 -3.63 -4.32
CA ASP A 3 49.85 -4.73 -5.03
C ASP A 3 49.25 -5.72 -4.02
N TYR A 4 47.96 -5.56 -3.73
CA TYR A 4 47.20 -6.39 -2.78
C TYR A 4 46.05 -7.13 -3.47
N GLU A 5 46.22 -7.43 -4.77
CA GLU A 5 45.42 -8.46 -5.44
C GLU A 5 46.01 -9.82 -5.06
N SER A 6 45.41 -10.46 -4.05
CA SER A 6 45.69 -11.86 -3.78
C SER A 6 45.02 -12.72 -4.86
N ASP A 7 45.82 -13.42 -5.67
CA ASP A 7 45.40 -14.39 -6.70
C ASP A 7 44.73 -15.66 -6.11
N GLU A 8 44.03 -15.55 -4.99
CA GLU A 8 43.23 -16.63 -4.42
C GLU A 8 41.95 -16.81 -5.25
N GLU A 9 42.01 -17.75 -6.19
CA GLU A 9 40.84 -18.20 -6.96
C GLU A 9 39.72 -18.62 -6.01
N PHE A 10 38.58 -17.94 -6.08
CA PHE A 10 37.45 -18.17 -5.18
C PHE A 10 36.86 -19.57 -5.37
N VAL A 11 37.17 -20.49 -4.45
CA VAL A 11 36.61 -21.84 -4.43
C VAL A 11 35.21 -21.83 -3.82
N LEU A 12 34.22 -22.28 -4.58
CA LEU A 12 32.86 -22.44 -4.08
C LEU A 12 32.78 -23.51 -2.97
N PRO A 13 32.07 -23.24 -1.86
CA PRO A 13 31.82 -24.27 -0.84
C PRO A 13 31.04 -25.47 -1.41
N PRO A 14 31.27 -26.69 -0.90
CA PRO A 14 30.53 -27.88 -1.34
C PRO A 14 29.01 -27.70 -1.27
N GLY A 15 28.30 -28.10 -2.33
CA GLY A 15 26.85 -27.95 -2.45
C GLY A 15 26.37 -26.61 -3.00
N PHE A 16 27.27 -25.68 -3.33
CA PHE A 16 26.96 -24.47 -4.09
C PHE A 16 27.36 -24.62 -5.56
N GLU A 17 26.54 -24.07 -6.46
CA GLU A 17 26.76 -24.05 -7.91
C GLU A 17 26.75 -22.61 -8.44
N VAL A 18 27.47 -22.35 -9.53
CA VAL A 18 27.44 -21.03 -10.20
C VAL A 18 26.10 -20.84 -10.90
N ALA A 19 25.25 -19.99 -10.35
CA ALA A 19 23.99 -19.61 -10.99
C ALA A 19 24.23 -18.87 -12.31
N THR A 20 23.52 -19.27 -13.37
CA THR A 20 23.38 -18.50 -14.61
C THR A 20 22.15 -17.60 -14.52
N GLY A 21 22.26 -16.36 -15.00
CA GLY A 21 21.16 -15.39 -14.99
C GLY A 21 20.00 -15.77 -15.91
N GLY A 22 18.80 -15.30 -15.55
CA GLY A 22 17.56 -15.57 -16.30
C GLY A 22 17.37 -14.70 -17.55
N ALA A 23 16.14 -14.71 -18.08
CA ALA A 23 15.77 -14.01 -19.30
C ALA A 23 15.62 -12.47 -19.15
N ILE A 24 15.46 -11.95 -17.92
CA ILE A 24 15.33 -10.51 -17.67
C ILE A 24 16.73 -9.90 -17.53
N THR A 25 17.24 -9.33 -18.61
CA THR A 25 18.53 -8.64 -18.64
C THR A 25 18.39 -7.16 -18.28
N LYS A 26 19.53 -6.46 -18.10
CA LYS A 26 19.55 -5.00 -17.94
C LYS A 26 18.76 -4.27 -19.04
N ALA A 27 18.98 -4.63 -20.30
CA ALA A 27 18.30 -4.02 -21.45
C ALA A 27 16.77 -4.21 -21.44
N ALA A 28 16.24 -5.26 -20.80
CA ALA A 28 14.81 -5.50 -20.68
C ALA A 28 14.11 -4.52 -19.69
N LEU A 29 14.89 -3.83 -18.86
CA LEU A 29 14.43 -2.86 -17.85
C LEU A 29 14.56 -1.39 -18.30
N ASP A 30 15.10 -1.14 -19.49
CA ASP A 30 15.28 0.21 -20.02
C ASP A 30 13.94 0.86 -20.45
N GLY A 31 13.94 2.19 -20.55
CA GLY A 31 12.76 3.01 -20.87
C GLY A 31 11.81 3.24 -19.69
N ASP A 32 10.56 3.59 -20.00
CA ASP A 32 9.58 4.15 -19.06
C ASP A 32 8.86 3.12 -18.16
N ARG A 33 9.38 1.89 -18.06
CA ARG A 33 8.81 0.83 -17.21
C ARG A 33 9.15 1.07 -15.74
N GLU A 34 8.17 0.98 -14.85
CA GLU A 34 8.43 0.92 -13.40
C GLU A 34 8.85 -0.51 -12.99
N LEU A 35 9.85 -0.64 -12.11
CA LEU A 35 10.20 -1.92 -11.47
C LEU A 35 9.57 -1.98 -10.08
N TRP A 36 8.77 -3.01 -9.80
CA TRP A 36 8.07 -3.18 -8.52
C TRP A 36 8.57 -4.41 -7.76
N LEU A 37 8.69 -4.30 -6.45
CA LEU A 37 9.04 -5.41 -5.55
C LEU A 37 7.78 -5.94 -4.85
N PHE A 38 7.48 -7.22 -5.04
CA PHE A 38 6.42 -7.91 -4.30
C PHE A 38 7.01 -8.88 -3.29
N ARG A 39 6.56 -8.80 -2.04
CA ARG A 39 6.78 -9.85 -1.01
C ARG A 39 5.52 -10.68 -0.91
N VAL A 40 5.63 -11.98 -1.17
CA VAL A 40 4.53 -12.96 -1.12
C VAL A 40 4.77 -13.99 -0.01
N PRO A 41 3.72 -14.65 0.51
CA PRO A 41 3.87 -15.80 1.41
C PRO A 41 4.72 -16.91 0.79
N LYS A 42 5.52 -17.61 1.60
CA LYS A 42 6.45 -18.66 1.12
C LYS A 42 5.74 -19.89 0.54
N ASP A 43 4.52 -20.13 0.98
CA ASP A 43 3.59 -21.18 0.56
C ASP A 43 2.75 -20.81 -0.67
N MET A 44 2.90 -19.59 -1.19
CA MET A 44 2.23 -19.11 -2.40
C MET A 44 3.18 -19.14 -3.60
N ASP A 45 2.74 -19.73 -4.71
CA ASP A 45 3.39 -19.54 -6.01
C ASP A 45 3.12 -18.11 -6.53
N ALA A 46 4.16 -17.41 -6.97
CA ALA A 46 4.08 -16.08 -7.56
C ALA A 46 3.20 -16.05 -8.84
N SER A 47 2.98 -17.18 -9.51
CA SER A 47 2.01 -17.29 -10.60
C SER A 47 0.58 -16.86 -10.21
N ALA A 48 0.22 -16.97 -8.92
CA ALA A 48 -1.07 -16.54 -8.39
C ALA A 48 -1.34 -15.02 -8.53
N LEU A 49 -0.30 -14.21 -8.78
CA LEU A 49 -0.43 -12.78 -9.08
C LEU A 49 -0.73 -12.49 -10.57
N HIS A 50 -0.71 -13.50 -11.44
CA HIS A 50 -0.93 -13.31 -12.87
C HIS A 50 -2.35 -12.79 -13.15
N GLY A 51 -2.45 -11.73 -13.98
CA GLY A 51 -3.73 -11.09 -14.32
C GLY A 51 -4.36 -10.25 -13.20
N LEU A 52 -3.71 -10.10 -12.04
CA LEU A 52 -4.25 -9.33 -10.92
C LEU A 52 -4.37 -7.84 -11.27
N ASN A 53 -5.60 -7.34 -11.37
CA ASN A 53 -5.88 -5.92 -11.58
C ASN A 53 -6.15 -5.24 -10.23
N MET A 54 -5.37 -4.20 -9.91
CA MET A 54 -5.42 -3.49 -8.65
C MET A 54 -5.47 -1.98 -8.85
N LYS A 55 -6.32 -1.29 -8.11
CA LYS A 55 -6.30 0.18 -8.02
C LYS A 55 -5.33 0.57 -6.92
N LEU A 56 -4.17 1.11 -7.30
CA LEU A 56 -3.13 1.52 -6.35
C LEU A 56 -3.72 2.50 -5.31
N PRO A 57 -3.48 2.28 -4.00
CA PRO A 57 -3.84 3.25 -2.98
C PRO A 57 -3.14 4.59 -3.23
N LYS A 58 -3.86 5.71 -3.04
CA LYS A 58 -3.26 7.06 -3.07
C LYS A 58 -2.40 7.35 -1.85
N GLU A 59 -2.61 6.60 -0.78
CA GLU A 59 -1.91 6.74 0.51
C GLU A 59 -0.61 5.93 0.51
N LYS A 60 0.47 6.52 1.03
CA LYS A 60 1.81 5.91 1.05
C LYS A 60 1.84 4.52 1.72
N ASN A 61 1.01 4.31 2.74
CA ASN A 61 0.88 3.06 3.49
C ASN A 61 -0.50 2.40 3.32
N GLY A 62 -1.17 2.66 2.19
CA GLY A 62 -2.50 2.12 1.94
C GLY A 62 -2.53 0.58 1.86
N SER A 63 -3.65 0.00 2.26
CA SER A 63 -3.93 -1.44 2.20
C SER A 63 -5.12 -1.69 1.27
N LEU A 64 -4.99 -2.63 0.35
CA LEU A 64 -6.04 -3.05 -0.57
C LEU A 64 -6.32 -4.54 -0.37
N HIS A 65 -7.57 -4.93 -0.17
CA HIS A 65 -7.95 -6.34 -0.23
C HIS A 65 -8.01 -6.79 -1.69
N VAL A 66 -7.26 -7.83 -2.02
CA VAL A 66 -7.18 -8.44 -3.35
C VAL A 66 -7.56 -9.93 -3.27
N PRO A 67 -8.41 -10.42 -4.19
CA PRO A 67 -8.64 -11.85 -4.32
C PRO A 67 -7.43 -12.48 -5.02
N VAL A 68 -6.88 -13.54 -4.43
CA VAL A 68 -5.77 -14.31 -5.00
C VAL A 68 -6.14 -15.79 -4.98
N THR A 69 -6.02 -16.45 -6.14
CA THR A 69 -6.33 -17.87 -6.28
C THR A 69 -5.07 -18.68 -6.03
N VAL A 70 -5.05 -19.47 -4.96
CA VAL A 70 -3.94 -20.35 -4.59
C VAL A 70 -4.46 -21.78 -4.52
N ASN A 71 -3.82 -22.70 -5.25
CA ASN A 71 -4.20 -24.13 -5.28
C ASN A 71 -5.70 -24.37 -5.58
N GLY A 72 -6.29 -23.55 -6.45
CA GLY A 72 -7.71 -23.62 -6.83
C GLY A 72 -8.69 -22.98 -5.84
N SER A 73 -8.22 -22.44 -4.71
CA SER A 73 -9.04 -21.72 -3.72
C SER A 73 -8.77 -20.22 -3.80
N THR A 74 -9.81 -19.41 -3.97
CA THR A 74 -9.71 -17.95 -3.88
C THR A 74 -9.72 -17.51 -2.42
N LYS A 75 -8.62 -16.91 -1.96
CA LYS A 75 -8.49 -16.28 -0.64
C LYS A 75 -8.42 -14.76 -0.77
N SER A 76 -8.82 -14.06 0.29
CA SER A 76 -8.64 -12.60 0.41
C SER A 76 -7.29 -12.32 1.07
N TYR A 77 -6.48 -11.48 0.43
CA TYR A 77 -5.20 -11.01 0.96
C TYR A 77 -5.19 -9.48 1.03
N ALA A 78 -4.54 -8.92 2.06
CA ALA A 78 -4.22 -7.50 2.11
C ALA A 78 -2.90 -7.24 1.37
N LEU A 79 -2.97 -6.55 0.24
CA LEU A 79 -1.81 -5.96 -0.42
C LEU A 79 -1.51 -4.61 0.24
N LYS A 80 -0.38 -4.53 0.94
CA LYS A 80 0.05 -3.33 1.68
C LYS A 80 1.20 -2.65 0.95
N SER A 81 1.03 -1.38 0.58
CA SER A 81 2.15 -0.52 0.16
C SER A 81 3.21 -0.47 1.26
N GLN A 82 4.48 -0.46 0.86
CA GLN A 82 5.63 -0.33 1.76
C GLN A 82 6.30 1.02 1.58
N ASP A 83 6.97 1.52 2.63
CA ASP A 83 7.76 2.74 2.50
C ASP A 83 8.90 2.55 1.49
N LEU A 84 9.08 3.53 0.62
CA LEU A 84 10.09 3.54 -0.42
C LEU A 84 11.51 3.62 0.16
N SER A 85 11.68 4.19 1.35
CA SER A 85 12.97 4.26 2.07
C SER A 85 13.61 2.88 2.28
N LEU A 86 12.79 1.86 2.57
CA LEU A 86 13.21 0.46 2.75
C LEU A 86 13.68 -0.17 1.43
N CYS A 87 13.21 0.34 0.29
CA CYS A 87 13.45 -0.23 -1.03
C CYS A 87 14.60 0.47 -1.75
N GLN A 88 14.87 1.73 -1.40
CA GLN A 88 16.05 2.49 -1.83
C GLN A 88 17.37 1.92 -1.27
N GLN A 89 17.31 1.11 -0.22
CA GLN A 89 18.46 0.36 0.32
C GLN A 89 18.78 -0.92 -0.48
N LEU A 90 17.90 -1.33 -1.40
CA LEU A 90 18.05 -2.57 -2.16
C LEU A 90 18.63 -2.29 -3.54
N VAL A 91 19.72 -2.97 -3.88
CA VAL A 91 20.29 -2.97 -5.22
C VAL A 91 19.67 -4.12 -6.02
N ASN A 92 18.98 -3.79 -7.11
CA ASN A 92 18.54 -4.77 -8.08
C ASN A 92 19.75 -5.24 -8.91
N ILE A 93 19.97 -6.55 -8.99
CA ILE A 93 21.08 -7.19 -9.71
C ILE A 93 20.49 -8.07 -10.79
N VAL A 94 20.86 -7.83 -12.04
CA VAL A 94 20.34 -8.53 -13.23
C VAL A 94 21.49 -8.97 -14.13
N PRO A 95 21.33 -10.05 -14.92
CA PRO A 95 22.35 -10.42 -15.89
C PRO A 95 22.52 -9.35 -16.97
N ASP A 96 23.73 -9.21 -17.49
CA ASP A 96 24.03 -8.35 -18.63
C ASP A 96 23.44 -8.91 -19.94
N ALA A 97 23.53 -10.22 -20.14
CA ALA A 97 22.95 -10.97 -21.26
C ALA A 97 22.19 -12.23 -20.79
N ILE A 98 21.30 -12.77 -21.64
CA ILE A 98 20.51 -13.96 -21.32
C ILE A 98 21.44 -15.15 -21.04
N ASN A 99 21.20 -15.89 -19.95
CA ASN A 99 22.04 -17.01 -19.47
C ASN A 99 23.49 -16.64 -19.10
N SER A 100 23.81 -15.34 -18.96
CA SER A 100 25.13 -14.89 -18.54
C SER A 100 25.44 -15.27 -17.09
N LYS A 101 26.72 -15.46 -16.78
CA LYS A 101 27.25 -15.56 -15.41
C LYS A 101 27.65 -14.20 -14.83
N THR A 102 27.67 -13.16 -15.65
CA THR A 102 27.98 -11.78 -15.25
C THR A 102 26.69 -11.05 -14.89
N PHE A 103 26.71 -10.38 -13.75
CA PHE A 103 25.57 -9.62 -13.25
C PHE A 103 25.96 -8.15 -13.03
N VAL A 104 25.01 -7.26 -13.29
CA VAL A 104 25.19 -5.80 -13.24
C VAL A 104 24.04 -5.15 -12.48
N PRO A 105 24.26 -3.95 -11.88
CA PRO A 105 23.18 -3.17 -11.30
C PRO A 105 22.11 -2.81 -12.33
N GLY A 106 20.86 -3.12 -12.00
CA GLY A 106 19.66 -2.79 -12.76
C GLY A 106 18.96 -1.51 -12.27
N LYS A 107 17.75 -1.28 -12.78
CA LYS A 107 16.90 -0.14 -12.38
C LYS A 107 16.48 -0.26 -10.90
N PRO A 108 16.44 0.84 -10.11
CA PRO A 108 15.91 0.82 -8.75
C PRO A 108 14.41 0.52 -8.70
N PHE A 109 13.93 -0.01 -7.57
CA PHE A 109 12.52 -0.26 -7.34
C PHE A 109 11.72 1.05 -7.17
N ALA A 110 10.71 1.24 -8.01
CA ALA A 110 9.81 2.39 -7.94
C ALA A 110 8.71 2.23 -6.87
N ARG A 111 8.33 0.98 -6.57
CA ARG A 111 7.29 0.62 -5.58
C ARG A 111 7.62 -0.70 -4.91
N SER A 112 7.08 -0.89 -3.71
CA SER A 112 7.08 -2.19 -3.04
C SER A 112 5.77 -2.47 -2.34
N PHE A 113 5.35 -3.73 -2.40
CA PHE A 113 4.14 -4.24 -1.78
C PHE A 113 4.44 -5.51 -1.00
N SER A 114 3.72 -5.70 0.10
CA SER A 114 3.71 -6.95 0.85
C SER A 114 2.29 -7.51 0.83
N LEU A 115 2.14 -8.74 0.34
CA LEU A 115 0.88 -9.47 0.34
C LEU A 115 0.76 -10.26 1.66
N VAL A 116 -0.28 -9.99 2.43
CA VAL A 116 -0.48 -10.54 3.78
C VAL A 116 -1.83 -11.26 3.84
N GLU A 117 -1.86 -12.51 4.30
CA GLU A 117 -3.11 -13.24 4.51
C GLU A 117 -3.95 -12.55 5.59
N THR A 118 -5.24 -12.39 5.34
CA THR A 118 -6.17 -11.75 6.28
C THR A 118 -7.12 -12.78 6.86
N ILE A 119 -7.18 -12.83 8.19
CA ILE A 119 -8.12 -13.67 8.94
C ILE A 119 -9.22 -12.77 9.48
N GLU A 120 -10.48 -13.11 9.20
CA GLU A 120 -11.62 -12.43 9.81
C GLU A 120 -11.77 -12.91 11.27
N ILE A 121 -11.68 -11.98 12.22
CA ILE A 121 -11.91 -12.26 13.64
C ILE A 121 -13.39 -12.03 13.93
N PRO A 122 -14.18 -13.06 14.32
CA PRO A 122 -15.60 -12.88 14.60
C PRO A 122 -15.80 -11.99 15.83
N THR A 123 -16.27 -10.75 15.63
CA THR A 123 -16.76 -9.91 16.72
C THR A 123 -18.08 -10.48 17.23
N LYS A 124 -18.14 -10.83 18.52
CA LYS A 124 -19.40 -11.23 19.16
C LYS A 124 -20.39 -10.07 19.08
N THR A 125 -21.44 -10.23 18.27
CA THR A 125 -22.59 -9.32 18.27
C THR A 125 -23.30 -9.42 19.61
N THR A 126 -23.06 -8.45 20.50
CA THR A 126 -23.86 -8.30 21.72
C THR A 126 -25.27 -7.87 21.34
N VAL A 127 -26.16 -8.84 21.13
CA VAL A 127 -27.58 -8.57 20.90
C VAL A 127 -28.19 -8.06 22.20
N VAL A 128 -28.21 -6.74 22.37
CA VAL A 128 -29.02 -6.10 23.41
C VAL A 128 -30.47 -6.19 22.96
N ALA A 129 -31.15 -7.24 23.42
CA ALA A 129 -32.56 -7.46 23.15
C ALA A 129 -33.42 -6.48 23.97
N THR A 130 -33.60 -5.26 23.46
CA THR A 130 -34.56 -4.29 24.03
C THR A 130 -35.97 -4.59 23.54
N SER A 131 -36.57 -5.66 24.05
CA SER A 131 -37.98 -5.97 23.83
C SER A 131 -38.88 -5.19 24.80
N ALA A 132 -39.63 -4.18 24.32
CA ALA A 132 -40.93 -3.77 24.89
C ALA A 132 -41.63 -2.64 24.10
N THR A 133 -42.66 -2.99 23.33
CA THR A 133 -43.94 -2.26 23.11
C THR A 133 -43.98 -0.75 22.79
N GLU A 134 -44.55 -0.43 21.61
CA GLU A 134 -45.34 0.80 21.39
C GLU A 134 -46.53 0.91 22.38
N PRO A 135 -47.11 2.12 22.55
CA PRO A 135 -48.44 2.29 21.95
C PRO A 135 -48.67 3.65 21.24
N ALA A 136 -49.59 3.64 20.28
CA ALA A 136 -49.87 4.75 19.37
C ALA A 136 -50.97 5.75 19.84
N LYS A 137 -51.02 6.90 19.11
CA LYS A 137 -52.13 7.89 18.96
C LYS A 137 -52.28 9.03 19.99
N LYS A 138 -52.13 10.29 19.51
CA LYS A 138 -53.27 11.21 19.21
C LYS A 138 -52.84 12.45 18.38
N LYS A 139 -53.78 13.01 17.61
CA LYS A 139 -53.63 14.17 16.69
C LYS A 139 -54.12 15.49 17.32
N LYS A 140 -53.54 16.66 16.99
CA LYS A 140 -54.22 17.80 16.27
C LYS A 140 -53.43 19.15 16.22
N LYS A 141 -53.41 19.74 15.01
CA LYS A 141 -53.61 21.17 14.61
C LYS A 141 -52.64 22.32 15.01
N THR A 142 -51.85 22.76 14.01
CA THR A 142 -51.78 24.12 13.37
C THR A 142 -52.15 25.43 14.13
N ALA A 143 -51.18 26.37 14.22
CA ALA A 143 -51.23 27.83 13.89
C ALA A 143 -49.89 28.47 14.36
N THR A 144 -49.06 29.15 13.55
CA THR A 144 -49.13 30.52 12.95
C THR A 144 -48.57 31.66 13.84
N ALA A 145 -47.50 32.31 13.35
CA ALA A 145 -46.98 33.66 13.66
C ALA A 145 -46.25 33.94 15.00
N GLU A 146 -45.40 34.99 14.94
CA GLU A 146 -44.41 35.47 15.94
C GLU A 146 -45.06 36.23 17.14
N PRO A 147 -44.26 36.70 18.12
CA PRO A 147 -43.77 38.08 18.00
C PRO A 147 -42.34 38.37 18.52
N VAL A 148 -41.77 39.44 17.94
CA VAL A 148 -40.62 40.26 18.41
C VAL A 148 -41.10 41.25 19.50
N VAL A 149 -40.29 41.57 20.54
CA VAL A 149 -39.89 42.97 20.93
C VAL A 149 -38.77 43.02 22.01
N VAL A 150 -37.80 43.95 21.83
CA VAL A 150 -36.87 44.71 22.74
C VAL A 150 -36.43 44.17 24.13
N ASP A 151 -35.24 44.48 24.68
CA ASP A 151 -34.22 45.53 24.43
C ASP A 151 -32.80 45.04 24.89
N ALA A 152 -31.66 45.75 24.91
CA ALA A 152 -31.31 47.16 24.65
C ALA A 152 -29.83 47.34 24.17
N GLU A 153 -29.38 48.59 24.05
CA GLU A 153 -28.00 49.04 23.72
C GLU A 153 -27.36 49.85 24.90
N PRO A 154 -26.14 50.44 24.84
CA PRO A 154 -24.95 50.22 23.98
C PRO A 154 -23.60 50.18 24.79
N VAL A 155 -22.43 50.18 24.12
CA VAL A 155 -21.33 51.18 24.31
C VAL A 155 -20.12 51.01 23.34
N LYS A 156 -20.02 51.97 22.41
CA LYS A 156 -18.83 52.66 21.83
C LYS A 156 -17.56 51.88 21.34
N LYS A 157 -17.51 51.76 20.01
CA LYS A 157 -16.49 52.36 19.09
C LYS A 157 -14.99 52.41 19.50
N LYS A 158 -14.14 51.85 18.62
CA LYS A 158 -13.04 52.64 18.01
C LYS A 158 -12.76 52.19 16.56
N LYS A 159 -12.78 53.15 15.61
CA LYS A 159 -12.39 52.97 14.19
C LYS A 159 -10.90 53.30 14.01
N SER A 160 -10.24 52.65 13.04
CA SER A 160 -9.31 53.22 12.04
C SER A 160 -8.53 52.09 11.34
N LYS A 161 -8.07 52.18 10.08
CA LYS A 161 -8.55 52.89 8.87
C LYS A 161 -7.85 52.21 7.67
N LYS A 162 -8.58 51.89 6.62
CA LYS A 162 -8.04 51.35 5.34
C LYS A 162 -7.28 52.43 4.58
N VAL A 163 -6.08 52.13 4.07
CA VAL A 163 -5.53 52.69 2.82
C VAL A 163 -4.74 51.58 2.12
N ALA A 164 -4.90 51.47 0.80
CA ALA A 164 -4.08 50.63 -0.07
C ALA A 164 -3.15 51.52 -0.89
N ALA A 165 -2.00 50.99 -1.26
CA ALA A 165 -1.17 51.40 -2.40
C ALA A 165 -0.68 50.11 -3.06
#